data_AF-A0A644XYZ6-F1
#
_entry.id   AF-A0A644XYZ6-F1
#
_cell.length_a   1.000
_cell.length_b   1.000
_cell.length_c   1.000
_cell.angle_alpha   90.00
_cell.angle_beta   90.00
_cell.angle_gamma   90.00
#
_symmetry.space_group_name_H-M   'P 1'
#
loop_
_entity.id
_entity.type
_entity.pdbx_description
1 polymer ?
#
loop_
_entity_poly.entity_id
_entity_poly.type
_entity_poly.pdbx_seq_one_letter_code
_entity_poly.pdbx_strand_id
1 'polypeptide(L)'
;MNKRETAELTMAMVNSGDKIDLSSINGVKVDKHSTGGVGDKTSICLTPLVASLGVPVAKMSGRGLGHTGGTIDKLEAFDGFSVELSEETFINNSNTIGIALTGQTGNIAPADKKIYALRDVTATVDNMSLIASSIMSKKIASGADAIVLDVKVGDGAFMKTPEDAKALAREMVDIGTSVGRKTIGVISDMDQPLGYSIGNSLEVIEAIELLKGNGPKDLVELTLALGSYMLVCGNKASNFEEGKALLLENINNGKGLEKLKEFVKAQGGDASFVDDTSKFPKAKYIVPVKANESGIISKINAEAFGLIAMELGAGRETKESTIDLSVGIVLNKKRSEEVNEGDILAYIHSNDEYKAEKAKKDILNNIIISKSLDKDIPLIYDVVQ
;
A
#
# COMPACT_ATOMS: atom_id res chain seq x y z
N MET A 1 -23.28 -7.43 12.71
CA MET A 1 -24.16 -6.29 13.08
C MET A 1 -24.95 -5.90 11.84
N ASN A 2 -26.10 -5.26 11.98
CA ASN A 2 -26.77 -4.66 10.82
C ASN A 2 -26.11 -3.32 10.42
N LYS A 3 -26.43 -2.76 9.25
CA LYS A 3 -25.80 -1.52 8.73
C LYS A 3 -25.84 -0.35 9.72
N ARG A 4 -26.97 -0.16 10.42
CA ARG A 4 -27.14 0.91 11.41
C ARG A 4 -26.21 0.71 12.60
N GLU A 5 -26.17 -0.50 13.15
CA GLU A 5 -25.29 -0.86 14.27
C GLU A 5 -23.81 -0.71 13.89
N THR A 6 -23.40 -1.12 12.69
CA THR A 6 -22.00 -0.95 12.25
C THR A 6 -21.63 0.53 12.10
N ALA A 7 -22.52 1.35 11.54
CA ALA A 7 -22.29 2.79 11.42
C ALA A 7 -22.23 3.49 12.78
N GLU A 8 -23.15 3.16 13.71
CA GLU A 8 -23.17 3.68 15.08
C GLU A 8 -21.89 3.27 15.85
N LEU A 9 -21.44 2.01 15.73
CA LEU A 9 -20.18 1.55 16.30
C LEU A 9 -18.99 2.33 15.74
N THR A 10 -18.95 2.52 14.42
CA THR A 10 -17.89 3.28 13.75
C THR A 10 -17.84 4.70 14.29
N MET A 11 -18.98 5.39 14.38
CA MET A 11 -19.04 6.75 14.89
C MET A 11 -18.71 6.85 16.38
N ALA A 12 -19.07 5.84 17.18
CA ALA A 12 -18.64 5.76 18.57
C ALA A 12 -17.11 5.66 18.68
N MET A 13 -16.45 4.86 17.83
CA MET A 13 -14.99 4.78 17.75
C MET A 13 -14.39 6.11 17.28
N VAL A 14 -14.95 6.76 16.26
CA VAL A 14 -14.54 8.08 15.77
C VAL A 14 -14.60 9.13 16.90
N ASN A 15 -15.69 9.14 17.67
CA ASN A 15 -15.91 10.10 18.75
C ASN A 15 -15.14 9.78 20.04
N SER A 16 -14.41 8.66 20.10
CA SER A 16 -13.65 8.27 21.28
C SER A 16 -12.35 9.05 21.48
N GLY A 17 -11.93 9.83 20.48
CA GLY A 17 -10.69 10.60 20.52
C GLY A 17 -10.70 11.77 19.56
N ASP A 18 -9.53 12.18 19.12
CA ASP A 18 -9.35 13.39 18.34
C ASP A 18 -9.92 13.23 16.91
N LYS A 19 -10.40 14.34 16.35
CA LYS A 19 -10.78 14.45 14.94
C LYS A 19 -9.95 15.54 14.31
N ILE A 20 -9.44 15.25 13.13
CA ILE A 20 -8.55 16.15 12.43
C ILE A 20 -9.40 17.07 11.56
N ASP A 21 -9.28 18.37 11.81
CA ASP A 21 -9.93 19.37 10.99
C ASP A 21 -9.05 19.73 9.79
N LEU A 22 -9.49 19.31 8.61
CA LEU A 22 -8.84 19.63 7.34
C LEU A 22 -9.49 20.82 6.61
N SER A 23 -10.36 21.58 7.29
CA SER A 23 -11.08 22.73 6.70
C SER A 23 -10.13 23.80 6.14
N SER A 24 -8.94 23.93 6.72
CA SER A 24 -7.89 24.86 6.28
C SER A 24 -7.15 24.42 5.02
N ILE A 25 -7.42 23.20 4.51
CA ILE A 25 -6.84 22.70 3.25
C ILE A 25 -7.82 22.99 2.10
N ASN A 26 -7.34 23.72 1.09
CA ASN A 26 -8.12 24.10 -0.09
C ASN A 26 -8.44 22.89 -0.98
N GLY A 27 -9.61 22.90 -1.62
CA GLY A 27 -10.03 21.84 -2.56
C GLY A 27 -10.82 20.70 -1.89
N VAL A 28 -10.93 19.55 -2.55
CA VAL A 28 -11.56 18.33 -2.01
C VAL A 28 -10.45 17.37 -1.58
N LYS A 29 -10.39 17.03 -0.29
CA LYS A 29 -9.32 16.19 0.27
C LYS A 29 -9.63 14.74 -0.03
N VAL A 30 -8.71 14.06 -0.70
CA VAL A 30 -8.90 12.65 -1.09
C VAL A 30 -7.83 11.79 -0.42
N ASP A 31 -8.26 10.81 0.38
CA ASP A 31 -7.36 9.78 0.95
C ASP A 31 -7.49 8.47 0.17
N LYS A 32 -6.39 7.70 0.13
CA LYS A 32 -6.38 6.30 -0.31
C LYS A 32 -6.03 5.42 0.87
N HIS A 33 -6.77 4.35 1.10
CA HIS A 33 -6.43 3.34 2.09
C HIS A 33 -6.32 1.96 1.47
N SER A 34 -5.37 1.16 1.94
CA SER A 34 -5.23 -0.25 1.57
C SER A 34 -5.54 -1.08 2.80
N THR A 35 -6.21 -2.22 2.63
CA THR A 35 -6.39 -3.20 3.73
C THR A 35 -5.08 -3.88 4.14
N GLY A 36 -3.98 -3.62 3.42
CA GLY A 36 -2.66 -4.21 3.66
C GLY A 36 -2.35 -5.31 2.66
N GLY A 37 -1.06 -5.43 2.30
CA GLY A 37 -0.58 -6.42 1.35
C GLY A 37 0.94 -6.45 1.27
N VAL A 38 1.45 -7.32 0.40
CA VAL A 38 2.89 -7.57 0.21
C VAL A 38 3.36 -6.91 -1.07
N GLY A 39 4.45 -6.15 -0.97
CA GLY A 39 4.90 -5.32 -2.09
C GLY A 39 3.96 -4.13 -2.38
N ASP A 40 3.05 -3.73 -1.49
CA ASP A 40 2.13 -2.61 -1.77
C ASP A 40 2.83 -1.24 -1.59
N LYS A 41 3.54 -0.79 -2.62
CA LYS A 41 4.10 0.57 -2.73
C LYS A 41 3.18 1.58 -3.40
N THR A 42 1.92 1.21 -3.66
CA THR A 42 0.99 2.04 -4.44
C THR A 42 0.91 3.46 -3.90
N SER A 43 0.87 3.64 -2.58
CA SER A 43 0.80 4.98 -1.97
C SER A 43 1.99 5.88 -2.37
N ILE A 44 3.19 5.33 -2.61
CA ILE A 44 4.40 6.12 -2.86
C ILE A 44 4.38 6.73 -4.25
N CYS A 45 3.86 6.01 -5.25
CA CYS A 45 3.69 6.53 -6.61
C CYS A 45 2.33 7.23 -6.82
N LEU A 46 1.27 6.77 -6.16
CA LEU A 46 -0.09 7.28 -6.35
C LEU A 46 -0.25 8.71 -5.81
N THR A 47 0.23 8.99 -4.60
CA THR A 47 0.03 10.31 -3.98
C THR A 47 0.70 11.45 -4.74
N PRO A 48 1.97 11.36 -5.20
CA PRO A 48 2.55 12.40 -6.04
C PRO A 48 1.89 12.52 -7.41
N LEU A 49 1.46 11.40 -8.00
CA LEU A 49 0.80 11.44 -9.30
C LEU A 49 -0.55 12.16 -9.22
N VAL A 50 -1.37 11.86 -8.23
CA VAL A 50 -2.67 12.51 -8.02
C VAL A 50 -2.53 13.99 -7.64
N ALA A 51 -1.58 14.32 -6.76
CA ALA A 51 -1.34 15.70 -6.36
C ALA A 51 -0.70 16.56 -7.46
N SER A 52 0.04 15.97 -8.39
CA SER A 52 0.53 16.67 -9.60
C SER A 52 -0.61 17.17 -10.50
N LEU A 53 -1.84 16.67 -10.31
CA LEU A 53 -3.07 17.10 -10.98
C LEU A 53 -3.95 18.00 -10.08
N GLY A 54 -3.43 18.43 -8.93
CA GLY A 54 -4.06 19.41 -8.06
C GLY A 54 -5.15 18.85 -7.13
N VAL A 55 -5.16 17.54 -6.89
CA VAL A 55 -5.95 16.95 -5.80
C VAL A 55 -5.13 16.95 -4.51
N PRO A 56 -5.58 17.58 -3.43
CA PRO A 56 -4.88 17.57 -2.15
C PRO A 56 -4.99 16.19 -1.48
N VAL A 57 -3.84 15.57 -1.22
CA VAL A 57 -3.71 14.28 -0.55
C VAL A 57 -3.15 14.48 0.86
N ALA A 58 -4.07 14.63 1.81
CA ALA A 58 -3.77 14.73 3.24
C ALA A 58 -3.90 13.33 3.87
N LYS A 59 -2.80 12.59 3.93
CA LYS A 59 -2.82 11.16 4.22
C LYS A 59 -2.20 10.82 5.57
N MET A 60 -2.88 9.94 6.30
CA MET A 60 -2.33 9.29 7.49
C MET A 60 -2.14 7.81 7.26
N SER A 61 -0.91 7.36 7.48
CA SER A 61 -0.47 5.99 7.21
C SER A 61 0.05 5.32 8.48
N GLY A 62 -0.06 3.99 8.51
CA GLY A 62 0.52 3.16 9.55
C GLY A 62 1.91 2.65 9.17
N ARG A 63 2.62 2.16 10.18
CA ARG A 63 3.80 1.30 10.03
C ARG A 63 3.37 -0.14 9.72
N GLY A 64 4.29 -0.93 9.19
CA GLY A 64 4.09 -2.34 8.92
C GLY A 64 4.03 -3.16 10.20
N LEU A 65 3.29 -4.27 10.17
CA LEU A 65 3.22 -5.25 11.24
C LEU A 65 2.95 -6.63 10.65
N GLY A 66 3.67 -7.64 11.14
CA GLY A 66 3.60 -9.00 10.59
C GLY A 66 4.10 -9.05 9.15
N HIS A 67 3.38 -9.77 8.29
CA HIS A 67 3.79 -9.99 6.90
C HIS A 67 3.55 -8.77 5.97
N THR A 68 2.79 -7.77 6.42
CA THR A 68 2.47 -6.58 5.60
C THR A 68 3.43 -5.44 5.88
N GLY A 69 3.99 -4.85 4.80
CA GLY A 69 4.86 -3.68 4.90
C GLY A 69 4.07 -2.38 5.14
N GLY A 70 4.72 -1.39 5.75
CA GLY A 70 4.13 -0.06 6.01
C GLY A 70 4.61 1.00 5.03
N THR A 71 3.73 1.89 4.58
CA THR A 71 4.14 3.05 3.76
C THR A 71 5.10 3.97 4.53
N ILE A 72 4.91 4.10 5.84
CA ILE A 72 5.77 4.91 6.71
C ILE A 72 7.21 4.38 6.70
N ASP A 73 7.40 3.09 6.96
CA ASP A 73 8.74 2.50 7.02
C ASP A 73 9.46 2.55 5.66
N LYS A 74 8.71 2.47 4.55
CA LYS A 74 9.24 2.67 3.20
C LYS A 74 9.74 4.09 2.97
N LEU A 75 8.97 5.11 3.37
CA LEU A 75 9.34 6.51 3.17
C LEU A 75 10.54 6.93 4.02
N GLU A 76 10.75 6.30 5.18
CA GLU A 76 11.95 6.50 6.01
C GLU A 76 13.25 5.98 5.34
N ALA A 77 13.17 5.32 4.18
CA ALA A 77 14.34 5.02 3.35
C ALA A 77 14.96 6.24 2.67
N PHE A 78 14.21 7.35 2.55
CA PHE A 78 14.78 8.63 2.16
C PHE A 78 15.52 9.22 3.37
N ASP A 79 16.83 9.45 3.23
CA ASP A 79 17.63 10.04 4.31
C ASP A 79 17.05 11.40 4.74
N GLY A 80 16.85 11.59 6.05
CA GLY A 80 16.24 12.78 6.64
C GLY A 80 14.71 12.89 6.57
N PHE A 81 14.01 11.96 5.92
CA PHE A 81 12.55 12.05 5.78
C PHE A 81 11.84 11.86 7.13
N SER A 82 11.04 12.85 7.53
CA SER A 82 10.25 12.81 8.75
C SER A 82 8.79 12.47 8.46
N VAL A 83 8.24 11.57 9.25
CA VAL A 83 6.80 11.27 9.31
C VAL A 83 6.12 11.91 10.52
N GLU A 84 6.87 12.65 11.33
CA GLU A 84 6.36 13.45 12.43
C GLU A 84 6.25 14.90 11.94
N LEU A 85 5.01 15.35 11.74
CA LEU A 85 4.70 16.70 11.32
C LEU A 85 3.88 17.41 12.38
N SER A 86 4.14 18.70 12.58
CA SER A 86 3.19 19.58 13.25
C SER A 86 1.93 19.73 12.39
N GLU A 87 0.79 20.02 13.01
CA GLU A 87 -0.46 20.30 12.29
C GLU A 87 -0.30 21.45 11.29
N GLU A 88 0.42 22.51 11.67
CA GLU A 88 0.71 23.65 10.80
C GLU A 88 1.50 23.22 9.56
N THR A 89 2.57 22.44 9.74
CA THR A 89 3.37 21.91 8.62
C THR A 89 2.54 21.00 7.73
N PHE A 90 1.71 20.14 8.32
CA PHE A 90 0.84 19.22 7.59
C PHE A 90 -0.18 19.97 6.70
N ILE A 91 -0.83 20.99 7.23
CA ILE A 91 -1.78 21.84 6.49
C ILE A 91 -1.03 22.63 5.41
N ASN A 92 0.11 23.23 5.75
CA ASN A 92 0.90 24.03 4.81
C ASN A 92 1.40 23.19 3.63
N ASN A 93 1.97 22.00 3.88
CA ASN A 93 2.43 21.09 2.83
C ASN A 93 1.26 20.63 1.95
N SER A 94 0.12 20.31 2.56
CA SER A 94 -1.10 19.94 1.82
C SER A 94 -1.61 21.05 0.91
N ASN A 95 -1.50 22.32 1.32
CA ASN A 95 -1.92 23.47 0.51
C ASN A 95 -0.91 23.88 -0.57
N THR A 96 0.38 23.85 -0.26
CA THR A 96 1.44 24.37 -1.14
C THR A 96 1.93 23.34 -2.15
N ILE A 97 2.05 22.08 -1.73
CA ILE A 97 2.58 20.99 -2.56
C ILE A 97 1.45 20.09 -3.05
N GLY A 98 0.36 20.00 -2.29
CA GLY A 98 -0.76 19.09 -2.56
C GLY A 98 -0.63 17.76 -1.84
N ILE A 99 0.41 17.54 -1.02
CA ILE A 99 0.67 16.27 -0.32
C ILE A 99 1.22 16.54 1.06
N ALA A 100 0.68 15.82 2.04
CA ALA A 100 1.34 15.59 3.31
C ALA A 100 1.03 14.16 3.76
N LEU A 101 2.05 13.45 4.24
CA LEU A 101 1.90 12.10 4.77
C LEU A 101 2.58 12.01 6.13
N THR A 102 1.76 11.83 7.16
CA THR A 102 2.21 11.68 8.55
C THR A 102 1.87 10.29 9.07
N GLY A 103 2.62 9.85 10.09
CA GLY A 103 2.15 8.79 10.97
C GLY A 103 0.84 9.19 11.64
N GLN A 104 0.11 8.23 12.18
CA GLN A 104 -1.09 8.55 12.97
C GLN A 104 -0.68 9.33 14.24
N THR A 105 -0.85 10.65 14.21
CA THR A 105 -0.62 11.57 15.33
C THR A 105 -1.90 11.76 16.15
N GLY A 106 -1.77 12.14 17.42
CA GLY A 106 -2.92 12.35 18.30
C GLY A 106 -3.56 11.06 18.81
N ASN A 107 -4.61 11.20 19.60
CA ASN A 107 -5.36 10.07 20.13
C ASN A 107 -6.53 9.74 19.18
N ILE A 108 -6.23 9.33 17.95
CA ILE A 108 -7.24 9.00 16.93
C ILE A 108 -7.88 7.66 17.24
N ALA A 109 -9.21 7.64 17.38
CA ALA A 109 -10.03 6.45 17.63
C ALA A 109 -9.44 5.48 18.70
N PRO A 110 -9.13 5.92 19.94
CA PRO A 110 -8.52 5.09 20.98
C PRO A 110 -9.35 3.86 21.34
N ALA A 111 -10.68 3.94 21.21
CA ALA A 111 -11.55 2.78 21.38
C ALA A 111 -11.21 1.67 20.38
N ASP A 112 -10.98 2.01 19.10
CA ASP A 112 -10.53 1.06 18.08
C ASP A 112 -9.21 0.41 18.51
N LYS A 113 -8.22 1.19 18.94
CA LYS A 113 -6.91 0.65 19.38
C LYS A 113 -7.05 -0.41 20.47
N LYS A 114 -7.91 -0.17 21.48
CA LYS A 114 -8.18 -1.13 22.56
C LYS A 114 -8.97 -2.35 22.08
N ILE A 115 -10.00 -2.14 21.25
CA ILE A 115 -10.83 -3.22 20.71
C ILE A 115 -10.02 -4.11 19.76
N TYR A 116 -9.18 -3.53 18.90
CA TYR A 116 -8.29 -4.26 18.00
C TYR A 116 -7.31 -5.14 18.79
N ALA A 117 -6.65 -4.60 19.82
CA ALA A 117 -5.75 -5.37 20.67
C ALA A 117 -6.45 -6.53 21.39
N LEU A 118 -7.71 -6.34 21.82
CA LEU A 118 -8.50 -7.42 22.41
C LEU A 118 -8.87 -8.50 21.38
N ARG A 119 -9.26 -8.09 20.17
CA ARG A 119 -9.66 -9.00 19.10
C ARG A 119 -8.52 -9.93 18.68
N ASP A 120 -7.31 -9.39 18.62
CA ASP A 120 -6.08 -10.08 18.24
C ASP A 120 -5.80 -11.30 19.15
N VAL A 121 -6.12 -11.22 20.44
CA VAL A 121 -5.88 -12.28 21.42
C VAL A 121 -7.11 -13.10 21.80
N THR A 122 -8.26 -12.86 21.16
CA THR A 122 -9.54 -13.54 21.47
C THR A 122 -10.15 -14.27 20.29
N ALA A 123 -9.42 -14.38 19.17
CA ALA A 123 -9.92 -14.98 17.92
C ALA A 123 -11.21 -14.32 17.42
N THR A 124 -11.35 -13.01 17.62
CA THR A 124 -12.51 -12.21 17.14
C THR A 124 -12.11 -11.14 16.12
N VAL A 125 -10.94 -11.31 15.50
CA VAL A 125 -10.50 -10.45 14.39
C VAL A 125 -11.40 -10.64 13.17
N ASP A 126 -11.79 -11.88 12.87
CA ASP A 126 -12.59 -12.24 11.70
C ASP A 126 -14.09 -11.94 11.90
N ASN A 127 -14.42 -10.66 11.90
CA ASN A 127 -15.79 -10.17 11.94
C ASN A 127 -15.94 -8.94 11.06
N MET A 128 -16.76 -9.05 10.01
CA MET A 128 -16.94 -8.02 8.98
C MET A 128 -17.20 -6.63 9.55
N SER A 129 -18.17 -6.51 10.46
CA SER A 129 -18.56 -5.22 11.05
C SER A 129 -17.44 -4.62 11.92
N LEU A 130 -16.67 -5.44 12.65
CA LEU A 130 -15.54 -4.97 13.46
C LEU A 130 -14.34 -4.56 12.60
N ILE A 131 -14.11 -5.22 11.48
CA ILE A 131 -13.05 -4.86 10.52
C ILE A 131 -13.41 -3.54 9.84
N ALA A 132 -14.62 -3.43 9.29
CA ALA A 132 -15.08 -2.24 8.59
C ALA A 132 -15.10 -1.01 9.52
N SER A 133 -15.64 -1.14 10.74
CA SER A 133 -15.64 -0.05 11.73
C SER A 133 -14.25 0.34 12.21
N SER A 134 -13.34 -0.63 12.39
CA SER A 134 -11.95 -0.35 12.74
C SER A 134 -11.25 0.49 11.67
N ILE A 135 -11.35 0.09 10.39
CA ILE A 135 -10.72 0.81 9.28
C ILE A 135 -11.36 2.19 9.12
N MET A 136 -12.69 2.23 8.98
CA MET A 136 -13.41 3.46 8.66
C MET A 136 -13.36 4.48 9.78
N SER A 137 -13.32 4.07 11.06
CA SER A 137 -13.26 5.03 12.16
C SER A 137 -11.99 5.90 12.10
N LYS A 138 -10.84 5.29 11.83
CA LYS A 138 -9.57 6.03 11.64
C LYS A 138 -9.63 6.93 10.42
N LYS A 139 -10.20 6.45 9.30
CA LYS A 139 -10.28 7.21 8.05
C LYS A 139 -11.23 8.40 8.14
N ILE A 140 -12.38 8.22 8.77
CA ILE A 140 -13.35 9.31 9.03
C ILE A 140 -12.77 10.34 10.00
N ALA A 141 -12.08 9.88 11.06
CA ALA A 141 -11.41 10.78 12.01
C ALA A 141 -10.23 11.55 11.38
N SER A 142 -9.65 11.06 10.29
CA SER A 142 -8.60 11.75 9.53
C SER A 142 -9.12 12.92 8.68
N GLY A 143 -10.44 13.11 8.56
CA GLY A 143 -11.04 14.35 8.03
C GLY A 143 -11.19 14.46 6.52
N ALA A 144 -10.75 13.48 5.72
CA ALA A 144 -10.85 13.54 4.25
C ALA A 144 -12.31 13.61 3.75
N ASP A 145 -12.54 14.33 2.65
CA ASP A 145 -13.86 14.51 2.03
C ASP A 145 -14.26 13.27 1.20
N ALA A 146 -13.26 12.64 0.58
CA ALA A 146 -13.44 11.42 -0.20
C ALA A 146 -12.36 10.37 0.15
N ILE A 147 -12.75 9.09 0.05
CA ILE A 147 -11.91 7.96 0.43
C ILE A 147 -11.97 6.91 -0.68
N VAL A 148 -10.82 6.58 -1.25
CA VAL A 148 -10.67 5.44 -2.17
C VAL A 148 -10.02 4.29 -1.42
N LEU A 149 -10.75 3.18 -1.29
CA LEU A 149 -10.34 1.98 -0.59
C LEU A 149 -9.79 0.98 -1.61
N ASP A 150 -8.67 0.37 -1.26
CA ASP A 150 -8.03 -0.72 -1.99
C ASP A 150 -8.14 -1.97 -1.12
N VAL A 151 -9.15 -2.78 -1.43
CA VAL A 151 -9.53 -3.97 -0.68
C VAL A 151 -8.85 -5.16 -1.32
N LYS A 152 -7.81 -5.66 -0.65
CA LYS A 152 -7.03 -6.78 -1.14
C LYS A 152 -7.82 -8.08 -1.03
N VAL A 153 -7.65 -8.95 -2.02
CA VAL A 153 -8.16 -10.33 -2.00
C VAL A 153 -7.05 -11.32 -2.30
N GLY A 154 -7.05 -12.45 -1.59
CA GLY A 154 -6.15 -13.57 -1.83
C GLY A 154 -5.26 -13.89 -0.64
N ASP A 155 -4.27 -14.74 -0.87
CA ASP A 155 -3.38 -15.27 0.18
C ASP A 155 -2.69 -14.17 0.99
N GLY A 156 -2.15 -13.13 0.35
CA GLY A 156 -1.49 -12.01 1.03
C GLY A 156 -2.45 -10.94 1.56
N ALA A 157 -3.75 -11.17 1.51
CA ALA A 157 -4.77 -10.26 2.00
C ALA A 157 -5.41 -10.75 3.30
N PHE A 158 -6.12 -9.83 3.96
CA PHE A 158 -7.01 -10.16 5.05
C PHE A 158 -8.21 -11.01 4.56
N MET A 159 -8.81 -10.62 3.42
CA MET A 159 -9.93 -11.34 2.82
C MET A 159 -9.43 -12.35 1.79
N LYS A 160 -9.79 -13.63 1.97
CA LYS A 160 -9.25 -14.72 1.12
C LYS A 160 -10.07 -14.95 -0.15
N THR A 161 -11.34 -14.56 -0.17
CA THR A 161 -12.24 -14.79 -1.33
C THR A 161 -12.71 -13.46 -1.94
N PRO A 162 -12.97 -13.41 -3.26
CA PRO A 162 -13.55 -12.22 -3.92
C PRO A 162 -14.90 -11.81 -3.33
N GLU A 163 -15.71 -12.79 -2.92
CA GLU A 163 -17.01 -12.56 -2.31
C GLU A 163 -16.88 -11.85 -0.96
N ASP A 164 -15.98 -12.30 -0.10
CA ASP A 164 -15.73 -11.66 1.21
C ASP A 164 -15.12 -10.28 1.05
N ALA A 165 -14.17 -10.12 0.10
CA ALA A 165 -13.58 -8.82 -0.21
C ALA A 165 -14.65 -7.84 -0.73
N LYS A 166 -15.59 -8.30 -1.55
CA LYS A 166 -16.70 -7.48 -2.04
C LYS A 166 -17.68 -7.10 -0.94
N ALA A 167 -17.98 -8.02 -0.03
CA ALA A 167 -18.79 -7.74 1.14
C ALA A 167 -18.12 -6.68 2.05
N LEU A 168 -16.81 -6.79 2.29
CA LEU A 168 -16.05 -5.81 3.06
C LEU A 168 -16.02 -4.44 2.38
N ALA A 169 -15.73 -4.41 1.07
CA ALA A 169 -15.74 -3.17 0.30
C ALA A 169 -17.10 -2.47 0.37
N ARG A 170 -18.20 -3.22 0.23
CA ARG A 170 -19.57 -2.70 0.33
C ARG A 170 -19.88 -2.15 1.72
N GLU A 171 -19.54 -2.87 2.79
CA GLU A 171 -19.77 -2.40 4.15
C GLU A 171 -18.99 -1.10 4.42
N MET A 172 -17.73 -0.99 3.99
CA MET A 172 -16.93 0.23 4.18
C MET A 172 -17.44 1.41 3.34
N VAL A 173 -17.87 1.18 2.10
CA VAL A 173 -18.50 2.21 1.25
C VAL A 173 -19.82 2.69 1.85
N ASP A 174 -20.66 1.78 2.35
CA ASP A 174 -21.93 2.11 3.00
C ASP A 174 -21.70 2.95 4.26
N ILE A 175 -20.72 2.59 5.10
CA ILE A 175 -20.33 3.38 6.29
C ILE A 175 -19.90 4.79 5.87
N GLY A 176 -18.95 4.91 4.95
CA GLY A 176 -18.43 6.22 4.52
C GLY A 176 -19.52 7.12 3.92
N THR A 177 -20.39 6.54 3.10
CA THR A 177 -21.54 7.24 2.49
C THR A 177 -22.54 7.70 3.56
N SER A 178 -22.83 6.86 4.56
CA SER A 178 -23.78 7.20 5.64
C SER A 178 -23.34 8.40 6.50
N VAL A 179 -22.03 8.70 6.52
CA VAL A 179 -21.46 9.83 7.26
C VAL A 179 -21.04 10.99 6.34
N GLY A 180 -21.51 10.99 5.09
CA GLY A 180 -21.33 12.08 4.14
C GLY A 180 -19.96 12.11 3.44
N ARG A 181 -19.21 11.00 3.41
CA ARG A 181 -17.95 10.90 2.67
C ARG A 181 -18.15 10.19 1.34
N LYS A 182 -17.62 10.74 0.25
CA LYS A 182 -17.61 10.06 -1.05
C LYS A 182 -16.63 8.89 -0.98
N THR A 183 -17.14 7.66 -1.02
CA THR A 183 -16.32 6.46 -0.76
C THR A 183 -16.43 5.49 -1.93
N ILE A 184 -15.28 4.99 -2.41
CA ILE A 184 -15.20 4.00 -3.50
C ILE A 184 -14.28 2.88 -3.04
N GLY A 185 -14.64 1.62 -3.27
CA GLY A 185 -13.81 0.44 -2.99
C GLY A 185 -13.40 -0.28 -4.27
N VAL A 186 -12.09 -0.39 -4.51
CA VAL A 186 -11.50 -1.21 -5.58
C VAL A 186 -11.03 -2.52 -4.98
N ILE A 187 -11.48 -3.65 -5.53
CA ILE A 187 -11.07 -4.98 -5.08
C ILE A 187 -9.90 -5.44 -5.94
N SER A 188 -8.73 -5.66 -5.34
CA SER A 188 -7.51 -5.98 -6.09
C SER A 188 -6.76 -7.23 -5.60
N ASP A 189 -6.10 -7.90 -6.54
CA ASP A 189 -5.32 -9.12 -6.31
C ASP A 189 -4.17 -8.90 -5.32
N MET A 190 -4.00 -9.88 -4.44
CA MET A 190 -2.89 -10.04 -3.53
C MET A 190 -2.55 -11.53 -3.33
N ASP A 191 -2.92 -12.40 -4.28
CA ASP A 191 -2.44 -13.79 -4.31
C ASP A 191 -0.95 -13.87 -4.64
N GLN A 192 -0.40 -12.84 -5.30
CA GLN A 192 1.03 -12.64 -5.49
C GLN A 192 1.43 -11.23 -5.02
N PRO A 193 2.70 -11.00 -4.65
CA PRO A 193 3.19 -9.66 -4.34
C PRO A 193 2.89 -8.71 -5.50
N LEU A 194 2.38 -7.52 -5.21
CA LEU A 194 2.21 -6.47 -6.22
C LEU A 194 3.60 -6.06 -6.72
N GLY A 195 3.78 -5.79 -8.02
CA GLY A 195 5.08 -5.45 -8.62
C GLY A 195 6.14 -6.54 -8.40
N TYR A 196 7.43 -6.21 -8.45
CA TYR A 196 8.50 -7.20 -8.25
C TYR A 196 9.18 -7.06 -6.89
N SER A 197 9.21 -5.85 -6.35
CA SER A 197 9.98 -5.52 -5.15
C SER A 197 9.15 -5.67 -3.87
N ILE A 198 9.77 -6.27 -2.85
CA ILE A 198 9.21 -6.49 -1.51
C ILE A 198 10.26 -6.07 -0.49
N GLY A 199 9.93 -5.09 0.35
CA GLY A 199 10.84 -4.54 1.35
C GLY A 199 10.59 -3.04 1.59
N ASN A 200 11.67 -2.28 1.81
CA ASN A 200 11.56 -0.83 2.03
C ASN A 200 12.18 -0.05 0.88
N SER A 201 13.51 0.09 0.85
CA SER A 201 14.19 0.85 -0.21
C SER A 201 13.92 0.28 -1.60
N LEU A 202 13.88 -1.04 -1.74
CA LEU A 202 13.54 -1.73 -2.99
C LEU A 202 12.17 -1.31 -3.54
N GLU A 203 11.18 -1.18 -2.65
CA GLU A 203 9.83 -0.76 -3.01
C GLU A 203 9.73 0.73 -3.37
N VAL A 204 10.51 1.59 -2.72
CA VAL A 204 10.62 3.00 -3.07
C VAL A 204 11.25 3.17 -4.46
N ILE A 205 12.31 2.42 -4.76
CA ILE A 205 12.97 2.41 -6.06
C ILE A 205 11.98 2.01 -7.16
N GLU A 206 11.20 0.95 -6.96
CA GLU A 206 10.20 0.51 -7.93
C GLU A 206 9.07 1.53 -8.13
N ALA A 207 8.66 2.25 -7.08
CA ALA A 207 7.70 3.35 -7.19
C ALA A 207 8.28 4.55 -7.97
N ILE A 208 9.56 4.88 -7.79
CA ILE A 208 10.28 5.89 -8.57
C ILE A 208 10.34 5.48 -10.04
N GLU A 209 10.66 4.23 -10.33
CA GLU A 209 10.72 3.73 -11.72
C GLU A 209 9.34 3.77 -12.40
N LEU A 210 8.25 3.52 -11.67
CA LEU A 210 6.91 3.76 -12.21
C LEU A 210 6.71 5.23 -12.60
N LEU A 211 7.07 6.18 -11.75
CA LEU A 211 6.94 7.60 -12.03
C LEU A 211 7.84 8.09 -13.17
N LYS A 212 8.91 7.33 -13.51
CA LYS A 212 9.74 7.52 -14.70
C LYS A 212 9.17 6.85 -15.96
N GLY A 213 8.07 6.09 -15.85
CA GLY A 213 7.45 5.36 -16.96
C GLY A 213 7.95 3.91 -17.15
N ASN A 214 8.78 3.39 -16.23
CA ASN A 214 9.40 2.06 -16.29
C ASN A 214 8.80 1.07 -15.26
N GLY A 215 7.58 1.33 -14.79
CA GLY A 215 6.96 0.56 -13.70
C GLY A 215 6.49 -0.84 -14.11
N PRO A 216 6.35 -1.77 -13.15
CA PRO A 216 5.70 -3.06 -13.39
C PRO A 216 4.26 -2.88 -13.88
N LYS A 217 3.80 -3.71 -14.82
CA LYS A 217 2.49 -3.58 -15.45
C LYS A 217 1.33 -3.61 -14.44
N ASP A 218 1.38 -4.54 -13.49
CA ASP A 218 0.39 -4.70 -12.42
C ASP A 218 0.36 -3.48 -11.48
N LEU A 219 1.53 -2.97 -11.10
CA LEU A 219 1.61 -1.75 -10.30
C LEU A 219 1.06 -0.52 -11.05
N VAL A 220 1.40 -0.36 -12.33
CA VAL A 220 0.90 0.74 -13.17
C VAL A 220 -0.63 0.66 -13.27
N GLU A 221 -1.18 -0.49 -13.62
CA GLU A 221 -2.62 -0.67 -13.79
C GLU A 221 -3.40 -0.36 -12.51
N LEU A 222 -2.97 -0.89 -11.36
CA LEU A 222 -3.62 -0.60 -10.09
C LEU A 222 -3.49 0.88 -9.68
N THR A 223 -2.32 1.49 -9.89
CA THR A 223 -2.08 2.91 -9.60
C THR A 223 -3.01 3.80 -10.44
N LEU A 224 -3.14 3.51 -11.73
CA LEU A 224 -4.03 4.23 -12.62
C LEU A 224 -5.50 4.05 -12.21
N ALA A 225 -5.92 2.84 -11.86
CA ALA A 225 -7.30 2.59 -11.44
C ALA A 225 -7.67 3.39 -10.18
N LEU A 226 -6.86 3.27 -9.12
CA LEU A 226 -7.09 4.01 -7.88
C LEU A 226 -7.00 5.52 -8.08
N GLY A 227 -5.99 5.99 -8.81
CA GLY A 227 -5.81 7.41 -9.09
C GLY A 227 -6.97 8.00 -9.88
N SER A 228 -7.53 7.26 -10.85
CA SER A 228 -8.64 7.74 -11.66
C SER A 228 -9.86 8.02 -10.80
N TYR A 229 -10.18 7.11 -9.87
CA TYR A 229 -11.23 7.35 -8.88
C TYR A 229 -10.90 8.49 -7.92
N MET A 230 -9.63 8.66 -7.52
CA MET A 230 -9.24 9.82 -6.71
C MET A 230 -9.43 11.15 -7.45
N LEU A 231 -9.13 11.22 -8.75
CA LEU A 231 -9.36 12.43 -9.56
C LEU A 231 -10.84 12.73 -9.76
N VAL A 232 -11.67 11.70 -9.97
CA VAL A 232 -13.14 11.85 -10.02
C VAL A 232 -13.72 12.27 -8.66
N CYS A 233 -13.15 11.78 -7.56
CA CYS A 233 -13.51 12.23 -6.22
C CYS A 233 -13.07 13.67 -5.95
N GLY A 234 -11.89 14.06 -6.43
CA GLY A 234 -11.30 15.40 -6.27
C GLY A 234 -11.81 16.43 -7.27
N ASN A 235 -12.80 16.11 -8.11
CA ASN A 235 -13.34 16.97 -9.18
C ASN A 235 -12.26 17.47 -10.16
N LYS A 236 -11.26 16.64 -10.46
CA LYS A 236 -10.21 16.89 -11.45
C LYS A 236 -10.33 16.05 -12.72
N ALA A 237 -11.26 15.08 -12.73
CA ALA A 237 -11.68 14.35 -13.91
C ALA A 237 -13.20 14.16 -13.85
N SER A 238 -13.88 14.19 -15.00
CA SER A 238 -15.32 13.95 -15.11
C SER A 238 -15.68 12.47 -14.98
N ASN A 239 -14.77 11.57 -15.35
CA ASN A 239 -14.98 10.13 -15.34
C ASN A 239 -13.63 9.37 -15.23
N PHE A 240 -13.73 8.05 -15.08
CA PHE A 240 -12.58 7.17 -14.90
C PHE A 240 -11.57 7.24 -16.06
N GLU A 241 -12.03 7.20 -17.32
CA GLU A 241 -11.15 7.18 -18.49
C GLU A 241 -10.38 8.49 -18.65
N GLU A 242 -11.02 9.63 -18.38
CA GLU A 242 -10.33 10.93 -18.35
C GLU A 242 -9.27 10.96 -17.23
N GLY A 243 -9.61 10.47 -16.03
CA GLY A 243 -8.66 10.37 -14.93
C GLY A 243 -7.45 9.52 -15.29
N LYS A 244 -7.67 8.37 -15.92
CA LYS A 244 -6.62 7.46 -16.38
C LYS A 244 -5.70 8.12 -17.41
N ALA A 245 -6.27 8.84 -18.37
CA ALA A 245 -5.51 9.56 -19.40
C ALA A 245 -4.62 10.65 -18.78
N LEU A 246 -5.14 11.45 -17.85
CA LEU A 246 -4.38 12.51 -17.16
C LEU A 246 -3.22 11.94 -16.33
N LEU A 247 -3.43 10.82 -15.64
CA LEU A 247 -2.38 10.15 -14.86
C LEU A 247 -1.27 9.60 -15.76
N LEU A 248 -1.64 8.96 -16.88
CA LEU A 248 -0.67 8.48 -17.87
C LEU A 248 0.14 9.64 -18.45
N GLU A 249 -0.50 10.75 -18.78
CA GLU A 249 0.20 11.95 -19.24
C GLU A 249 1.23 12.43 -18.21
N ASN A 250 0.86 12.48 -16.92
CA ASN A 250 1.76 12.94 -15.86
C ASN A 250 2.87 11.96 -15.46
N ILE A 251 2.72 10.68 -15.79
CA ILE A 251 3.85 9.72 -15.79
C ILE A 251 4.79 10.07 -16.95
N ASN A 252 4.27 10.20 -18.18
CA ASN A 252 5.07 10.40 -19.38
C ASN A 252 5.82 11.75 -19.42
N ASN A 253 5.22 12.81 -18.85
CA ASN A 253 5.81 14.14 -18.82
C ASN A 253 6.68 14.41 -17.58
N GLY A 254 6.80 13.44 -16.66
CA GLY A 254 7.62 13.54 -15.45
C GLY A 254 7.05 14.39 -14.30
N LYS A 255 5.86 14.99 -14.44
CA LYS A 255 5.26 15.80 -13.36
C LYS A 255 4.98 15.01 -12.09
N GLY A 256 4.62 13.73 -12.22
CA GLY A 256 4.48 12.85 -11.05
C GLY A 256 5.80 12.65 -10.30
N LEU A 257 6.91 12.49 -11.02
CA LEU A 257 8.24 12.35 -10.45
C LEU A 257 8.72 13.64 -9.76
N GLU A 258 8.51 14.80 -10.40
CA GLU A 258 8.85 16.10 -9.80
C GLU A 258 8.04 16.36 -8.53
N LYS A 259 6.76 15.98 -8.52
CA LYS A 259 5.92 16.10 -7.33
C LYS A 259 6.41 15.20 -6.17
N LEU A 260 6.96 14.02 -6.47
CA LEU A 260 7.61 13.17 -5.46
C LEU A 260 8.82 13.89 -4.84
N LYS A 261 9.65 14.57 -5.64
CA LYS A 261 10.80 15.34 -5.14
C LYS A 261 10.39 16.47 -4.21
N GLU A 262 9.37 17.23 -4.60
CA GLU A 262 8.80 18.29 -3.76
C GLU A 262 8.31 17.74 -2.42
N PHE A 263 7.57 16.63 -2.46
CA PHE A 263 7.06 15.95 -1.26
C PHE A 263 8.17 15.46 -0.34
N VAL A 264 9.17 14.74 -0.87
CA VAL A 264 10.32 14.24 -0.12
C VAL A 264 11.04 15.41 0.56
N LYS A 265 11.35 16.47 -0.19
CA LYS A 265 12.04 17.65 0.34
C LYS A 265 11.24 18.37 1.43
N ALA A 266 9.93 18.49 1.27
CA ALA A 266 9.07 19.21 2.21
C ALA A 266 8.86 18.49 3.54
N GLN A 267 9.19 17.20 3.61
CA GLN A 267 9.24 16.44 4.85
C GLN A 267 10.68 16.16 5.30
N GLY A 268 11.66 16.91 4.80
CA GLY A 268 13.04 16.87 5.27
C GLY A 268 13.93 15.82 4.58
N GLY A 269 13.37 15.00 3.70
CA GLY A 269 14.11 13.97 2.99
C GLY A 269 15.01 14.52 1.89
N ASP A 270 16.11 13.82 1.60
CA ASP A 270 16.99 14.11 0.47
C ASP A 270 16.33 13.68 -0.86
N ALA A 271 15.74 14.67 -1.55
CA ALA A 271 15.09 14.46 -2.85
C ALA A 271 16.04 13.97 -3.95
N SER A 272 17.36 14.09 -3.79
CA SER A 272 18.32 13.61 -4.79
C SER A 272 18.34 12.08 -4.91
N PHE A 273 17.77 11.35 -3.95
CA PHE A 273 17.54 9.89 -4.05
C PHE A 273 16.51 9.54 -5.14
N VAL A 274 15.60 10.48 -5.48
CA VAL A 274 14.64 10.29 -6.58
C VAL A 274 15.36 10.32 -7.94
N ASP A 275 16.38 11.18 -8.07
CA ASP A 275 17.22 11.27 -9.27
C ASP A 275 18.23 10.14 -9.36
N ASP A 276 18.86 9.80 -8.22
CA ASP A 276 19.87 8.76 -8.10
C ASP A 276 19.47 7.72 -7.05
N THR A 277 18.78 6.68 -7.53
CA THR A 277 18.34 5.55 -6.68
C THR A 277 19.51 4.72 -6.14
N SER A 278 20.75 4.94 -6.61
CA SER A 278 21.92 4.24 -6.08
C SER A 278 22.30 4.67 -4.67
N LYS A 279 21.77 5.81 -4.20
CA LYS A 279 21.94 6.36 -2.84
C LYS A 279 21.18 5.61 -1.76
N PHE A 280 20.12 4.89 -2.13
CA PHE A 280 19.40 4.04 -1.19
C PHE A 280 20.32 2.97 -0.60
N PRO A 281 20.11 2.57 0.67
CA PRO A 281 20.95 1.58 1.32
C PRO A 281 20.85 0.23 0.59
N LYS A 282 21.99 -0.44 0.42
CA LYS A 282 22.10 -1.71 -0.32
C LYS A 282 22.52 -2.83 0.63
N ALA A 283 21.85 -3.96 0.51
CA ALA A 283 22.25 -5.17 1.21
C ALA A 283 23.61 -5.66 0.72
N LYS A 284 24.37 -6.27 1.63
CA LYS A 284 25.72 -6.82 1.39
C LYS A 284 25.70 -8.01 0.44
N TYR A 285 24.67 -8.85 0.53
CA TYR A 285 24.53 -10.07 -0.27
C TYR A 285 23.30 -9.98 -1.16
N ILE A 286 23.49 -10.33 -2.43
CA ILE A 286 22.42 -10.51 -3.41
C ILE A 286 22.50 -11.96 -3.89
N VAL A 287 21.56 -12.79 -3.43
CA VAL A 287 21.57 -14.24 -3.67
C VAL A 287 20.47 -14.60 -4.67
N PRO A 288 20.80 -15.16 -5.85
CA PRO A 288 19.79 -15.60 -6.81
C PRO A 288 19.11 -16.89 -6.35
N VAL A 289 17.79 -16.93 -6.54
CA VAL A 289 16.97 -18.14 -6.37
C VAL A 289 16.65 -18.69 -7.75
N LYS A 290 17.12 -19.90 -8.05
CA LYS A 290 16.94 -20.55 -9.36
C LYS A 290 15.83 -21.58 -9.31
N ALA A 291 15.05 -21.70 -10.38
CA ALA A 291 14.02 -22.71 -10.53
C ALA A 291 14.63 -24.12 -10.52
N ASN A 292 14.00 -25.04 -9.81
CA ASN A 292 14.43 -26.45 -9.73
C ASN A 292 13.81 -27.31 -10.85
N GLU A 293 12.83 -26.78 -11.56
CA GLU A 293 12.12 -27.47 -12.64
C GLU A 293 11.58 -26.46 -13.65
N SER A 294 11.27 -26.94 -14.87
CA SER A 294 10.63 -26.16 -15.92
C SER A 294 9.10 -26.25 -15.84
N GLY A 295 8.41 -25.18 -16.22
CA GLY A 295 6.96 -25.15 -16.32
C GLY A 295 6.42 -23.72 -16.35
N ILE A 296 5.20 -23.53 -15.85
CA ILE A 296 4.54 -22.23 -15.73
C ILE A 296 4.34 -21.92 -14.25
N ILE A 297 4.67 -20.70 -13.81
CA ILE A 297 4.38 -20.28 -12.44
C ILE A 297 2.87 -20.13 -12.27
N SER A 298 2.24 -21.04 -11.53
CA SER A 298 0.81 -20.97 -11.23
C SER A 298 0.48 -20.19 -9.96
N LYS A 299 1.43 -20.10 -9.01
CA LYS A 299 1.23 -19.39 -7.75
C LYS A 299 2.53 -18.85 -7.17
N ILE A 300 2.46 -17.67 -6.55
CA ILE A 300 3.53 -17.07 -5.75
C ILE A 300 2.89 -16.63 -4.43
N ASN A 301 3.01 -17.40 -3.35
CA ASN A 301 2.27 -17.11 -2.10
C ASN A 301 2.70 -15.76 -1.48
N ALA A 302 1.88 -14.72 -1.66
CA ALA A 302 2.20 -13.37 -1.20
C ALA A 302 2.45 -13.29 0.31
N GLU A 303 1.61 -13.91 1.14
CA GLU A 303 1.76 -13.91 2.61
C GLU A 303 3.12 -14.49 3.02
N ALA A 304 3.50 -15.63 2.43
CA ALA A 304 4.79 -16.25 2.69
C ALA A 304 5.96 -15.34 2.29
N PHE A 305 5.88 -14.64 1.16
CA PHE A 305 6.92 -13.68 0.76
C PHE A 305 7.01 -12.48 1.70
N GLY A 306 5.89 -12.02 2.26
CA GLY A 306 5.87 -11.00 3.31
C GLY A 306 6.58 -11.47 4.58
N LEU A 307 6.33 -12.71 5.01
CA LEU A 307 7.01 -13.32 6.15
C LEU A 307 8.51 -13.51 5.90
N ILE A 308 8.90 -14.00 4.72
CA ILE A 308 10.32 -14.18 4.36
C ILE A 308 11.04 -12.82 4.37
N ALA A 309 10.43 -11.76 3.82
CA ALA A 309 10.98 -10.41 3.86
C ALA A 309 11.11 -9.89 5.30
N MET A 310 10.12 -10.15 6.17
CA MET A 310 10.18 -9.81 7.59
C MET A 310 11.35 -10.53 8.28
N GLU A 311 11.51 -11.83 8.08
CA GLU A 311 12.59 -12.62 8.66
C GLU A 311 13.99 -12.17 8.20
N LEU A 312 14.11 -11.73 6.94
CA LEU A 312 15.33 -11.09 6.42
C LEU A 312 15.67 -9.80 7.16
N GLY A 313 14.68 -9.12 7.74
CA GLY A 313 14.81 -7.87 8.49
C GLY A 313 14.08 -6.68 7.87
N ALA A 314 13.32 -6.87 6.79
CA ALA A 314 12.60 -5.80 6.10
C ALA A 314 11.29 -5.40 6.80
N GLY A 315 10.90 -6.11 7.86
CA GLY A 315 9.67 -5.88 8.61
C GLY A 315 9.88 -5.98 10.12
N ARG A 316 8.82 -5.66 10.86
CA ARG A 316 8.82 -5.69 12.33
C ARG A 316 8.21 -6.99 12.83
N GLU A 317 8.98 -7.76 13.61
CA GLU A 317 8.45 -8.87 14.41
C GLU A 317 7.64 -8.35 15.60
N THR A 318 8.18 -7.33 16.28
CA THR A 318 7.49 -6.58 17.35
C THR A 318 7.53 -5.08 17.05
N LYS A 319 6.73 -4.28 17.78
CA LYS A 319 6.65 -2.83 17.55
C LYS A 319 8.00 -2.13 17.72
N GLU A 320 8.86 -2.68 18.57
CA GLU A 320 10.17 -2.16 18.94
C GLU A 320 11.30 -2.66 18.03
N SER A 321 11.05 -3.63 17.15
CA SER A 321 12.08 -4.18 16.24
C SER A 321 12.65 -3.10 15.33
N THR A 322 13.98 -3.04 15.20
CA THR A 322 14.61 -2.17 14.19
C THR A 322 14.52 -2.84 12.83
N ILE A 323 14.20 -2.06 11.80
CA ILE A 323 14.08 -2.54 10.42
C ILE A 323 15.40 -2.29 9.70
N ASP A 324 15.83 -3.26 8.90
CA ASP A 324 16.87 -3.05 7.90
C ASP A 324 16.21 -2.62 6.58
N LEU A 325 16.41 -1.36 6.20
CA LEU A 325 15.76 -0.78 5.03
C LEU A 325 16.35 -1.28 3.70
N SER A 326 17.49 -1.98 3.74
CA SER A 326 18.27 -2.41 2.57
C SER A 326 17.95 -3.84 2.10
N VAL A 327 17.35 -4.65 2.97
CA VAL A 327 17.04 -6.07 2.72
C VAL A 327 15.63 -6.26 2.17
N GLY A 328 15.39 -7.42 1.57
CA GLY A 328 14.11 -7.77 0.97
C GLY A 328 14.25 -8.75 -0.19
N ILE A 329 13.24 -8.79 -1.04
CA ILE A 329 13.16 -9.70 -2.18
C ILE A 329 12.81 -8.90 -3.44
N VAL A 330 13.49 -9.19 -4.55
CA VAL A 330 13.11 -8.72 -5.88
C VAL A 330 12.75 -9.94 -6.73
N LEU A 331 11.47 -10.09 -7.06
CA LEU A 331 11.02 -11.10 -8.00
C LEU A 331 11.61 -10.82 -9.39
N ASN A 332 11.89 -11.89 -10.13
CA ASN A 332 12.29 -11.82 -11.54
C ASN A 332 11.23 -12.41 -12.47
N LYS A 333 10.27 -13.15 -11.90
CA LYS A 333 9.16 -13.78 -12.60
C LYS A 333 7.85 -13.58 -11.84
N LYS A 334 6.73 -13.53 -12.56
CA LYS A 334 5.36 -13.41 -12.03
C LYS A 334 4.54 -14.66 -12.36
N ARG A 335 3.36 -14.77 -11.74
CA ARG A 335 2.35 -15.77 -12.12
C ARG A 335 2.04 -15.67 -13.61
N SER A 336 1.76 -16.83 -14.21
CA SER A 336 1.50 -17.03 -15.64
C SER A 336 2.71 -16.92 -16.57
N GLU A 337 3.92 -16.72 -16.04
CA GLU A 337 5.14 -16.76 -16.85
C GLU A 337 5.75 -18.16 -16.91
N GLU A 338 6.31 -18.49 -18.08
CA GLU A 338 7.11 -19.69 -18.28
C GLU A 338 8.50 -19.54 -17.67
N VAL A 339 8.99 -20.64 -17.10
CA VAL A 339 10.32 -20.78 -16.50
C VAL A 339 10.95 -22.11 -16.91
N ASN A 340 12.26 -22.10 -17.13
CA ASN A 340 13.07 -23.29 -17.29
C ASN A 340 13.82 -23.61 -16.01
N GLU A 341 14.17 -24.87 -15.80
CA GLU A 341 15.12 -25.27 -14.76
C GLU A 341 16.41 -24.42 -14.87
N GLY A 342 16.82 -23.83 -13.74
CA GLY A 342 17.97 -22.93 -13.65
C GLY A 342 17.67 -21.45 -13.89
N ASP A 343 16.49 -21.08 -14.40
CA ASP A 343 16.07 -19.68 -14.54
C ASP A 343 15.97 -19.01 -13.16
N ILE A 344 16.29 -17.71 -13.10
CA ILE A 344 16.20 -16.95 -11.86
C ILE A 344 14.74 -16.55 -11.60
N LEU A 345 14.22 -16.97 -10.45
CA LEU A 345 12.87 -16.67 -9.99
C LEU A 345 12.82 -15.37 -9.17
N ALA A 346 13.85 -15.14 -8.35
CA ALA A 346 13.96 -13.97 -7.48
C ALA A 346 15.41 -13.73 -7.05
N TYR A 347 15.69 -12.53 -6.55
CA TYR A 347 16.91 -12.16 -5.87
C TYR A 347 16.60 -11.82 -4.41
N ILE A 348 17.37 -12.42 -3.51
CA ILE A 348 17.31 -12.13 -2.06
C ILE A 348 18.36 -11.08 -1.75
N HIS A 349 17.93 -9.96 -1.18
CA HIS A 349 18.80 -8.92 -0.65
C HIS A 349 18.91 -9.13 0.86
N SER A 350 20.10 -9.48 1.36
CA SER A 350 20.33 -9.80 2.77
C SER A 350 21.66 -9.23 3.29
N ASN A 351 21.71 -8.91 4.58
CA ASN A 351 22.95 -8.60 5.31
C ASN A 351 23.45 -9.81 6.14
N ASP A 352 22.78 -10.95 6.05
CA ASP A 352 23.07 -12.19 6.76
C ASP A 352 22.98 -13.39 5.79
N GLU A 353 24.07 -14.15 5.66
CA GLU A 353 24.15 -15.31 4.77
C GLU A 353 23.25 -16.47 5.21
N TYR A 354 23.10 -16.71 6.52
CA TYR A 354 22.26 -17.78 7.05
C TYR A 354 20.78 -17.48 6.78
N LYS A 355 20.35 -16.23 6.99
CA LYS A 355 18.99 -15.79 6.63
C LYS A 355 18.75 -15.88 5.14
N ALA A 356 19.74 -15.55 4.30
CA ALA A 356 19.62 -15.66 2.85
C ALA A 356 19.43 -17.11 2.38
N GLU A 357 20.18 -18.06 2.93
CA GLU A 357 20.03 -19.49 2.60
C GLU A 357 18.72 -20.08 3.10
N LYS A 358 18.21 -19.64 4.26
CA LYS A 358 16.87 -20.00 4.73
C LYS A 358 15.80 -19.46 3.77
N ALA A 359 15.84 -18.16 3.48
CA ALA A 359 14.89 -17.49 2.58
C ALA A 359 14.87 -18.12 1.18
N LYS A 360 16.01 -18.59 0.67
CA LYS A 360 16.09 -19.30 -0.61
C LYS A 360 15.25 -20.58 -0.62
N LYS A 361 15.31 -21.38 0.44
CA LYS A 361 14.49 -22.60 0.57
C LYS A 361 13.01 -22.24 0.69
N ASP A 362 12.70 -21.23 1.48
CA ASP A 362 11.31 -20.82 1.72
C ASP A 362 10.67 -20.23 0.45
N ILE A 363 11.41 -19.45 -0.34
CA ILE A 363 10.95 -18.95 -1.65
C ILE A 363 10.62 -20.11 -2.59
N LEU A 364 11.51 -21.11 -2.71
CA LEU A 364 11.29 -22.27 -3.58
C LEU A 364 10.05 -23.08 -3.18
N ASN A 365 9.78 -23.18 -1.87
CA ASN A 365 8.59 -23.87 -1.36
C ASN A 365 7.28 -23.08 -1.60
N ASN A 366 7.37 -21.78 -1.89
CA ASN A 366 6.21 -20.88 -2.00
C ASN A 366 5.98 -20.35 -3.43
N ILE A 367 6.77 -20.80 -4.40
CA ILE A 367 6.49 -20.66 -5.83
C ILE A 367 6.04 -22.02 -6.35
N ILE A 368 4.81 -22.09 -6.89
CA ILE A 368 4.28 -23.33 -7.47
C ILE A 368 4.45 -23.26 -8.98
N ILE A 369 5.18 -24.23 -9.53
CA ILE A 369 5.36 -24.44 -10.97
C ILE A 369 4.46 -25.60 -11.39
N SER A 370 3.66 -25.40 -12.42
CA SER A 370 2.73 -26.41 -12.95
C SER A 370 2.90 -26.59 -14.45
N LYS A 371 2.34 -27.68 -14.99
CA LYS A 371 2.33 -27.96 -16.44
C LYS A 371 1.31 -27.12 -17.23
N SER A 372 0.32 -26.57 -16.53
CA SER A 372 -0.76 -25.76 -17.09
C SER A 372 -1.25 -24.74 -16.07
N LEU A 373 -1.87 -23.66 -16.55
CA LEU A 373 -2.57 -22.69 -15.71
C LEU A 373 -4.01 -23.14 -15.51
N ASP A 374 -4.44 -23.20 -14.25
CA ASP A 374 -5.79 -23.65 -13.93
C ASP A 374 -6.82 -22.51 -13.95
N LYS A 375 -6.39 -21.25 -13.76
CA LYS A 375 -7.26 -20.06 -13.73
C LYS A 375 -6.53 -18.81 -14.17
N ASP A 376 -7.25 -17.96 -14.91
CA ASP A 376 -6.85 -16.56 -15.10
C ASP A 376 -7.34 -15.74 -13.91
N ILE A 377 -6.42 -15.03 -13.24
CA ILE A 377 -6.70 -14.24 -12.04
C ILE A 377 -6.57 -12.77 -12.41
N PRO A 378 -7.66 -11.99 -12.39
CA PRO A 378 -7.61 -10.58 -12.74
C PRO A 378 -6.90 -9.78 -11.64
N LEU A 379 -6.22 -8.70 -12.02
CA LEU A 379 -5.63 -7.76 -11.07
C LEU A 379 -6.71 -7.00 -10.28
N ILE A 380 -7.79 -6.60 -10.94
CA ILE A 380 -8.92 -5.87 -10.35
C ILE A 380 -10.17 -6.71 -10.56
N TYR A 381 -10.77 -7.15 -9.46
CA TYR A 381 -11.94 -8.04 -9.49
C TYR A 381 -13.25 -7.28 -9.67
N ASP A 382 -13.40 -6.15 -8.97
CA ASP A 382 -14.62 -5.36 -8.98
C ASP A 382 -14.37 -3.94 -8.45
N VAL A 383 -15.32 -3.05 -8.69
CA VAL A 383 -15.36 -1.72 -8.08
C VAL A 383 -16.73 -1.49 -7.44
N VAL A 384 -16.70 -1.14 -6.17
CA VAL A 384 -17.85 -0.84 -5.33
C VAL A 384 -17.96 0.67 -5.17
N GLN A 385 -19.09 1.23 -5.58
CA GLN A 385 -19.44 2.65 -5.45
C GLN A 385 -20.73 2.80 -4.66
#